data_AF-A0A7C3Z3J4-F1
#
_entry.id   AF-A0A7C3Z3J4-F1
#
_cell.length_a   1.000
_cell.length_b   1.000
_cell.length_c   1.000
_cell.angle_alpha   90.00
_cell.angle_beta   90.00
_cell.angle_gamma   90.00
#
_symmetry.space_group_name_H-M   'P 1'
#
loop_
_entity.id
_entity.type
_entity.pdbx_description
1 polymer ?
#
loop_
_entity_poly.entity_id
_entity_poly.type
_entity_poly.pdbx_seq_one_letter_code
_entity_poly.pdbx_strand_id
1 'polypeptide(L)'
;MKVNPLLFSEKPKGSEIIIGDALSVLKGLDSNLCRCCITSPPYWGLRDYGIPLQNQIGAESRLEDYIINLAEIFQQVLRVLTPDGTLWLNIGDSYTSGNRTWRDSDKKNPARYMHYRPPTPEGPKKPTEVFRL
;
A
#
# COMPACT_ATOMS: atom_id res chain seq x y z
N MET A 1 13.83 -9.67 11.98
CA MET A 1 14.52 -9.23 10.74
C MET A 1 15.70 -8.38 11.13
N LYS A 2 16.92 -8.69 10.64
CA LYS A 2 18.04 -7.74 10.72
C LYS A 2 17.78 -6.67 9.67
N VAL A 3 17.39 -5.47 10.09
CA VAL A 3 17.30 -4.32 9.20
C VAL A 3 18.74 -3.96 8.87
N ASN A 4 19.19 -4.24 7.64
CA ASN A 4 20.45 -3.68 7.17
C ASN A 4 20.24 -2.17 7.10
N PRO A 5 20.94 -1.36 7.90
CA PRO A 5 20.85 0.09 7.76
C PRO A 5 21.25 0.44 6.33
N LEU A 6 20.52 1.36 5.71
CA LEU A 6 20.94 1.94 4.45
C LEU A 6 22.31 2.59 4.70
N LEU A 7 23.38 1.93 4.22
CA LEU A 7 24.77 2.37 4.41
C LEU A 7 25.06 3.53 3.46
N PHE A 8 24.49 4.71 3.75
CA PHE A 8 25.00 5.95 3.20
C PHE A 8 26.09 6.45 4.15
N SER A 9 27.32 6.57 3.67
CA SER A 9 28.44 7.10 4.46
C SER A 9 28.20 8.56 4.84
N GLU A 10 27.48 9.31 4.01
CA GLU A 10 27.01 10.66 4.28
C GLU A 10 25.65 10.90 3.61
N LYS A 11 24.77 11.63 4.29
CA LYS A 11 23.45 12.03 3.79
C LYS A 11 23.61 13.19 2.81
N PRO A 12 23.09 13.12 1.56
CA PRO A 12 23.18 14.23 0.62
C PRO A 12 22.56 15.51 1.18
N LYS A 13 23.20 16.66 0.91
CA LYS A 13 22.69 17.97 1.32
C LYS A 13 21.32 18.21 0.67
N GLY A 14 20.34 18.62 1.48
CA GLY A 14 18.96 18.89 1.03
C GLY A 14 18.07 17.65 0.89
N SER A 15 18.50 16.48 1.36
CA SER A 15 17.65 15.28 1.49
C SER A 15 17.21 15.08 2.94
N GLU A 16 16.08 14.40 3.19
CA GLU A 16 15.60 14.06 4.53
C GLU A 16 14.97 12.66 4.50
N ILE A 17 15.19 11.85 5.54
CA ILE A 17 14.48 10.57 5.74
C ILE A 17 13.66 10.73 7.02
N ILE A 18 12.34 10.71 6.87
CA ILE A 18 11.41 10.83 7.99
C ILE A 18 10.83 9.45 8.25
N ILE A 19 11.07 8.92 9.45
CA ILE A 19 10.56 7.61 9.88
C ILE A 19 9.27 7.85 10.66
N GLY A 20 8.15 7.33 10.17
CA GLY A 20 6.86 7.41 10.86
C GLY A 20 5.71 6.86 10.04
N ASP A 21 4.52 6.86 10.65
CA ASP A 21 3.27 6.63 9.92
C ASP A 21 3.07 7.75 8.90
N ALA A 22 2.78 7.37 7.65
CA ALA A 22 2.73 8.31 6.53
C ALA A 22 1.66 9.39 6.72
N LEU A 23 0.47 9.02 7.23
CA LEU A 23 -0.61 9.97 7.47
C LEU A 23 -0.23 10.99 8.55
N SER A 24 0.34 10.51 9.65
CA SER A 24 0.78 11.34 10.77
C SER A 24 1.90 12.29 10.36
N VAL A 25 2.90 11.81 9.62
CA VAL A 25 4.00 12.63 9.10
C VAL A 25 3.46 13.70 8.14
N LEU A 26 2.65 13.30 7.16
CA LEU A 26 2.09 14.23 6.18
C LEU A 26 1.25 15.33 6.84
N LYS A 27 0.47 15.03 7.89
CA LYS A 27 -0.30 16.04 8.65
C LYS A 27 0.58 17.12 9.30
N GLY A 28 1.82 16.77 9.67
CA GLY A 28 2.78 17.70 10.28
C GLY A 28 3.56 18.56 9.28
N LEU A 29 3.47 18.27 7.98
CA LEU A 29 4.16 19.05 6.94
C LEU A 29 3.35 20.28 6.54
N ASP A 30 4.03 21.35 6.16
CA ASP A 30 3.38 22.55 5.61
C ASP A 30 2.70 22.26 4.26
N SER A 31 1.69 23.06 3.94
CA SER A 31 1.03 23.01 2.63
C SER A 31 1.94 23.61 1.54
N ASN A 32 1.81 23.17 0.29
CA ASN A 32 2.62 23.65 -0.85
C ASN A 32 4.15 23.49 -0.66
N LEU A 33 4.57 22.46 0.08
CA LEU A 33 5.97 22.16 0.40
C LEU A 33 6.74 21.49 -0.76
N CYS A 34 6.08 20.66 -1.57
CA CYS A 34 6.75 19.93 -2.65
C CYS A 34 6.03 20.06 -3.99
N ARG A 35 6.76 19.88 -5.10
CA ARG A 35 6.19 19.96 -6.47
C ARG A 35 5.89 18.59 -7.08
N CYS A 36 6.42 17.52 -6.48
CA CYS A 36 6.30 16.17 -7.02
C CYS A 36 6.19 15.18 -5.88
N CYS A 37 5.21 14.28 -5.98
CA CYS A 37 5.10 13.09 -5.16
C CYS A 37 5.18 11.87 -6.06
N ILE A 38 6.05 10.93 -5.74
CA ILE A 38 6.18 9.65 -6.44
C ILE A 38 6.00 8.56 -5.38
N THR A 39 5.01 7.69 -5.57
CA THR A 39 4.69 6.70 -4.54
C THR A 39 4.09 5.41 -5.10
N SER A 40 4.27 4.33 -4.34
CA SER A 40 3.57 3.06 -4.48
C SER A 40 3.09 2.64 -3.08
N PRO A 41 1.84 2.95 -2.69
CA PRO A 41 1.34 2.57 -1.37
C PRO A 41 1.34 1.04 -1.23
N PRO A 42 1.25 0.49 -0.01
CA PRO A 42 0.98 -0.94 0.17
C PRO A 42 -0.29 -1.38 -0.57
N TYR A 43 -0.22 -2.42 -1.40
CA TYR A 43 -1.37 -2.89 -2.17
C TYR A 43 -2.24 -3.80 -1.30
N TRP A 44 -3.56 -3.66 -1.43
CA TRP A 44 -4.53 -4.39 -0.61
C TRP A 44 -4.39 -5.91 -0.72
N GLY A 45 -4.16 -6.57 0.41
CA GLY A 45 -4.09 -8.03 0.49
C GLY A 45 -2.92 -8.67 -0.25
N LEU A 46 -1.83 -7.94 -0.55
CA LEU A 46 -0.68 -8.48 -1.29
C LEU A 46 0.55 -8.79 -0.45
N ARG A 47 0.74 -8.14 0.69
CA ARG A 47 1.91 -8.32 1.54
C ARG A 47 1.60 -8.06 3.02
N ASP A 48 2.25 -8.83 3.87
CA ASP A 48 2.36 -8.62 5.31
C ASP A 48 3.75 -8.04 5.62
N TYR A 49 3.82 -6.90 6.29
CA TYR A 49 5.07 -6.22 6.66
C TYR A 49 5.53 -6.55 8.09
N GLY A 50 4.83 -7.45 8.79
CA GLY A 50 5.21 -7.89 10.14
C GLY A 50 4.99 -6.84 11.23
N ILE A 51 4.07 -5.90 11.00
CA ILE A 51 3.59 -4.92 11.99
C ILE A 51 2.12 -5.22 12.33
N PRO A 52 1.56 -4.66 13.41
CA PRO A 52 0.14 -4.86 13.73
C PRO A 52 -0.77 -4.49 12.54
N LEU A 53 -1.74 -5.36 12.22
CA LEU A 53 -2.57 -5.23 11.00
C LEU A 53 -3.32 -3.89 10.95
N GLN A 54 -3.79 -3.40 12.09
CA GLN A 54 -4.50 -2.11 12.20
C GLN A 54 -3.62 -0.90 11.85
N ASN A 55 -2.29 -1.07 11.84
CA ASN A 55 -1.32 -0.03 11.50
C ASN A 55 -0.74 -0.22 10.09
N GLN A 56 -1.29 -1.15 9.30
CA GLN A 56 -0.76 -1.51 7.99
C GLN A 56 -1.80 -1.22 6.90
N ILE A 57 -1.54 -0.19 6.10
CA ILE A 57 -2.30 0.03 4.86
C ILE A 57 -2.18 -1.22 3.98
N GLY A 58 -3.29 -1.60 3.36
CA GLY A 58 -3.42 -2.83 2.58
C GLY A 58 -3.72 -4.07 3.42
N ALA A 59 -3.84 -3.94 4.75
CA ALA A 59 -4.27 -5.02 5.66
C ALA A 59 -5.73 -4.93 6.08
N GLU A 60 -6.46 -3.94 5.60
CA GLU A 60 -7.86 -3.71 5.94
C GLU A 60 -8.73 -4.91 5.56
N SER A 61 -9.71 -5.24 6.40
CA SER A 61 -10.63 -6.34 6.15
C SER A 61 -11.56 -6.10 4.98
N ARG A 62 -11.88 -4.84 4.68
CA ARG A 62 -12.78 -4.47 3.59
C ARG A 62 -12.04 -3.61 2.59
N LEU A 63 -12.40 -3.75 1.31
CA LEU A 63 -11.85 -2.94 0.24
C LEU A 63 -12.20 -1.46 0.46
N GLU A 64 -13.42 -1.18 0.91
CA GLU A 64 -13.87 0.19 1.18
C GLU A 64 -12.99 0.89 2.23
N ASP A 65 -12.65 0.19 3.32
CA ASP A 65 -11.79 0.74 4.38
C ASP A 65 -10.38 1.07 3.84
N TYR A 66 -9.82 0.19 2.99
CA TYR A 66 -8.56 0.46 2.31
C TYR A 66 -8.62 1.70 1.42
N ILE A 67 -9.70 1.86 0.64
CA ILE A 67 -9.87 3.03 -0.22
C ILE A 67 -10.04 4.31 0.60
N ILE A 68 -10.80 4.28 1.70
CA ILE A 68 -10.98 5.41 2.60
C ILE A 68 -9.64 5.83 3.20
N ASN A 69 -8.89 4.90 3.80
CA ASN A 69 -7.59 5.19 4.40
C ASN A 69 -6.59 5.74 3.38
N LEU A 70 -6.58 5.16 2.17
CA LEU A 70 -5.70 5.62 1.10
C LEU A 70 -6.07 7.03 0.61
N ALA A 71 -7.37 7.33 0.50
CA ALA A 71 -7.86 8.65 0.15
C ALA A 71 -7.49 9.69 1.21
N GLU A 72 -7.56 9.36 2.51
CA GLU A 72 -7.12 10.26 3.58
C GLU A 72 -5.63 10.62 3.46
N ILE A 73 -4.77 9.65 3.14
CA ILE A 73 -3.34 9.90 2.90
C ILE A 73 -3.17 10.81 1.67
N PHE A 74 -3.85 10.52 0.56
CA PHE A 74 -3.69 11.31 -0.66
C PHE A 74 -4.29 12.72 -0.56
N GLN A 75 -5.27 12.96 0.31
CA GLN A 75 -5.70 14.32 0.64
C GLN A 75 -4.56 15.12 1.29
N GLN A 76 -3.77 14.49 2.15
CA GLN A 76 -2.59 15.17 2.72
C GLN A 76 -1.48 15.35 1.68
N VAL A 77 -1.27 14.39 0.78
CA VAL A 77 -0.34 14.57 -0.35
C VAL A 77 -0.75 15.76 -1.22
N LEU A 78 -2.04 15.87 -1.56
CA LEU A 78 -2.58 17.00 -2.33
C LEU A 78 -2.33 18.34 -1.62
N ARG A 79 -2.54 18.40 -0.31
CA ARG A 79 -2.29 19.61 0.49
C ARG A 79 -0.81 20.02 0.50
N VAL A 80 0.08 19.04 0.61
CA VAL A 80 1.54 19.25 0.67
C VAL A 80 2.11 19.59 -0.71
N LEU A 81 1.45 19.18 -1.81
CA LEU A 81 1.83 19.58 -3.16
C LEU A 81 1.53 21.07 -3.42
N THR A 82 2.37 21.72 -4.24
CA THR A 82 2.06 23.03 -4.82
C THR A 82 0.86 22.94 -5.78
N PRO A 83 0.18 24.05 -6.11
CA PRO A 83 -0.99 24.01 -6.99
C PRO A 83 -0.70 23.48 -8.40
N ASP A 84 0.56 23.59 -8.85
CA ASP A 84 1.07 23.06 -10.11
C ASP A 84 1.89 21.76 -9.93
N GLY A 85 1.77 21.13 -8.77
CA GLY A 85 2.47 19.90 -8.43
C GLY A 85 1.88 18.68 -9.13
N THR A 86 2.67 17.60 -9.16
CA THR A 86 2.27 16.33 -9.78
C THR A 86 2.33 15.16 -8.80
N LEU A 87 1.37 14.25 -8.91
CA LEU A 87 1.37 12.97 -8.20
C LEU A 87 1.54 11.83 -9.21
N TRP A 88 2.59 11.05 -9.03
CA TRP A 88 2.85 9.81 -9.76
C TRP A 88 2.53 8.63 -8.84
N LEU A 89 1.41 7.98 -9.11
CA LEU A 89 0.90 6.85 -8.33
C LEU A 89 1.13 5.54 -9.08
N ASN A 90 1.92 4.65 -8.50
CA ASN A 90 2.02 3.27 -8.93
C ASN A 90 1.13 2.40 -8.03
N ILE A 91 0.07 1.84 -8.60
CA ILE A 91 -0.85 0.94 -7.91
C ILE A 91 -1.21 -0.22 -8.84
N GLY A 92 -1.21 -1.44 -8.31
CA GLY A 92 -1.50 -2.65 -9.07
C GLY A 92 -2.79 -3.33 -8.62
N ASP A 93 -3.41 -4.05 -9.55
CA ASP A 93 -4.60 -4.85 -9.29
C ASP A 93 -4.34 -5.96 -8.26
N SER A 94 -5.40 -6.32 -7.52
CA SER A 94 -5.42 -7.50 -6.65
C SER A 94 -6.39 -8.53 -7.19
N TYR A 95 -5.85 -9.66 -7.68
CA TYR A 95 -6.66 -10.73 -8.25
C TYR A 95 -7.11 -11.74 -7.19
N THR A 96 -8.40 -12.08 -7.21
CA THR A 96 -8.93 -13.23 -6.48
C THR A 96 -8.69 -14.48 -7.33
N SER A 97 -8.21 -15.57 -6.72
CA SER A 97 -8.13 -16.87 -7.37
C SER A 97 -9.17 -17.77 -6.72
N GLY A 98 -10.08 -18.31 -7.54
CA GLY A 98 -11.12 -19.23 -7.07
C GLY A 98 -10.51 -20.34 -6.20
N ASN A 99 -11.14 -20.59 -5.05
CA ASN A 99 -10.82 -21.61 -4.05
C ASN A 99 -9.48 -21.48 -3.28
N ARG A 100 -8.74 -20.37 -3.36
CA ARG A 100 -7.56 -20.16 -2.51
C ARG A 100 -7.79 -19.12 -1.42
N THR A 101 -7.66 -19.52 -0.17
CA THR A 101 -7.93 -18.71 1.03
C THR A 101 -6.80 -17.75 1.38
N TRP A 102 -5.52 -18.13 1.22
CA TRP A 102 -4.35 -17.25 1.40
C TRP A 102 -3.19 -17.65 0.47
N ARG A 103 -2.15 -16.80 0.36
CA ARG A 103 -0.90 -17.16 -0.33
C ARG A 103 -0.08 -18.06 0.60
N ASP A 104 0.02 -19.34 0.24
CA ASP A 104 0.88 -20.27 0.95
C ASP A 104 2.35 -19.89 0.80
N SER A 105 3.19 -20.41 1.70
CA SER A 105 4.62 -20.20 1.69
C SER A 105 5.24 -20.70 0.37
N ASP A 106 5.93 -19.80 -0.34
CA ASP A 106 6.69 -20.11 -1.55
C ASP A 106 8.18 -19.98 -1.24
N LYS A 107 8.94 -21.08 -1.33
CA LYS A 107 10.39 -21.08 -1.09
C LYS A 107 11.14 -20.11 -2.00
N LYS A 108 10.64 -19.84 -3.20
CA LYS A 108 11.24 -18.88 -4.15
C LYS A 108 10.88 -17.43 -3.81
N ASN A 109 9.73 -17.21 -3.16
CA ASN A 109 9.22 -15.88 -2.84
C ASN A 109 8.69 -15.80 -1.40
N PRO A 110 9.55 -15.98 -0.37
CA PRO A 110 9.11 -16.05 1.02
C PRO A 110 8.38 -14.78 1.48
N ALA A 111 8.73 -13.62 0.92
CA ALA A 111 8.11 -12.33 1.24
C ALA A 111 6.71 -12.11 0.62
N ARG A 112 6.12 -13.13 -0.03
CA ARG A 112 4.72 -13.15 -0.48
C ARG A 112 3.79 -13.89 0.48
N TYR A 113 4.36 -14.59 1.46
CA TYR A 113 3.58 -15.24 2.50
C TYR A 113 2.86 -14.19 3.34
N MET A 114 1.63 -14.48 3.74
CA MET A 114 0.81 -13.60 4.57
C MET A 114 0.10 -14.44 5.63
N HIS A 115 0.06 -13.94 6.87
CA HIS A 115 -0.69 -14.57 7.95
C HIS A 115 -2.20 -14.29 7.89
N TYR A 116 -2.62 -13.40 6.98
CA TYR A 116 -4.00 -13.02 6.75
C TYR A 116 -4.28 -12.87 5.25
N ARG A 117 -5.56 -12.88 4.88
CA ARG A 117 -6.02 -12.38 3.58
C ARG A 117 -7.34 -11.67 3.79
N PRO A 118 -7.55 -10.45 3.24
CA PRO A 118 -8.87 -9.87 3.26
C PRO A 118 -9.86 -10.77 2.51
N PRO A 119 -11.12 -10.87 2.99
CA PRO A 119 -12.17 -11.56 2.26
C PRO A 119 -12.30 -11.00 0.85
N THR A 120 -12.68 -11.87 -0.09
CA THR A 120 -13.08 -11.44 -1.44
C THR A 120 -14.24 -10.45 -1.31
N PRO A 121 -14.13 -9.22 -1.84
CA PRO A 121 -15.26 -8.28 -1.87
C PRO A 121 -16.47 -8.88 -2.57
N GLU A 122 -17.67 -8.43 -2.21
CA GLU A 122 -18.88 -8.71 -2.99
C GLU A 122 -18.70 -8.13 -4.40
N GLY A 123 -18.72 -8.98 -5.44
CA GLY A 123 -18.20 -8.62 -6.76
C GLY A 123 -17.83 -9.83 -7.61
N PRO A 124 -17.15 -9.67 -8.77
CA PRO A 124 -17.29 -10.54 -9.93
C PRO A 124 -16.60 -11.90 -9.77
N LYS A 125 -17.20 -12.78 -8.96
CA LYS A 125 -17.35 -14.16 -9.42
C LYS A 125 -18.37 -14.09 -10.55
N LYS A 126 -17.91 -13.96 -11.81
CA LYS A 126 -18.77 -14.42 -12.90
C LYS A 126 -19.12 -15.87 -12.55
N PRO A 127 -20.41 -16.24 -12.45
CA PRO A 127 -20.76 -17.64 -12.51
C PRO A 127 -20.12 -18.17 -13.80
N THR A 128 -19.44 -19.31 -13.72
CA THR A 128 -19.08 -20.03 -14.93
C THR A 128 -20.40 -20.44 -15.57
N GLU A 129 -20.97 -19.61 -16.43
CA GLU A 129 -22.05 -20.05 -17.31
C GLU A 129 -21.43 -21.06 -18.26
N VAL A 130 -21.61 -22.33 -17.92
CA VAL A 130 -21.33 -23.43 -18.82
C VAL A 130 -22.42 -23.38 -19.88
N PHE A 131 -22.19 -22.63 -20.96
CA PHE A 131 -22.95 -22.82 -22.19
C PHE A 131 -22.64 -24.22 -22.71
N ARG A 132 -23.49 -25.18 -22.35
CA ARG A 132 -23.58 -26.44 -23.09
C ARG A 132 -24.37 -26.12 -24.36
N LEU A 133 -23.68 -26.20 -25.49
CA LEU A 133 -24.32 -26.37 -26.80
C LEU A 133 -25.05 -27.72 -26.83
#